data_AF-A0A835XXK5-F1
#
_entry.id   AF-A0A835XXK5-F1
#
_cell.length_a   1.000
_cell.length_b   1.000
_cell.length_c   1.000
_cell.angle_alpha   90.00
_cell.angle_beta   90.00
_cell.angle_gamma   90.00
#
_symmetry.space_group_name_H-M   'P 1'
#
loop_
_entity.id
_entity.type
_entity.pdbx_description
1 polymer ?
#
loop_
_entity_poly.entity_id
_entity_poly.type
_entity_poly.pdbx_seq_one_letter_code
_entity_poly.pdbx_strand_id
1 'polypeptide(L)'
;MKGCVLFFADLVRAIEPVPRGLTMDFIRASSYGSGTESTGDVKLKTDLKKEKVAGRHVILIEDIVDTALTITTVARHLTEECGAASVATATLLDKHERRLLAYRPEYVGFVCPNEFVIGYGLDFDEEYRSLPYIGVLKPECYAHLGIAAASPDGSGESGDE
;
A
#
# COMPACT_ATOMS: atom_id res chain seq x y z
N MET A 1 -4.50 6.32 7.67
CA MET A 1 -4.58 4.88 7.44
C MET A 1 -6.05 4.48 7.39
N LYS A 2 -6.51 3.99 6.25
CA LYS A 2 -7.85 3.40 6.10
C LYS A 2 -7.75 2.15 5.24
N GLY A 3 -7.04 2.28 4.11
CA GLY A 3 -6.74 1.22 3.15
C GLY A 3 -6.25 -0.09 3.76
N CYS A 4 -5.14 -0.06 4.49
CA CYS A 4 -4.52 -1.29 5.00
C CYS A 4 -5.17 -1.89 6.25
N VAL A 5 -6.27 -1.36 6.79
CA VAL A 5 -6.80 -1.79 8.11
C VAL A 5 -7.20 -3.27 8.12
N LEU A 6 -7.82 -3.79 7.06
CA LEU A 6 -8.24 -5.19 6.98
C LEU A 6 -7.03 -6.13 6.86
N PHE A 7 -6.14 -5.86 5.90
CA PHE A 7 -4.89 -6.61 5.74
C PHE A 7 -4.04 -6.59 7.01
N PHE A 8 -3.89 -5.42 7.64
CA PHE A 8 -3.20 -5.27 8.91
C PHE A 8 -3.79 -6.18 9.98
N ALA A 9 -5.11 -6.14 10.19
CA ALA A 9 -5.78 -6.92 11.23
C ALA A 9 -5.62 -8.43 11.00
N ASP A 10 -5.69 -8.89 9.75
CA ASP A 10 -5.48 -10.29 9.41
C ASP A 10 -4.02 -10.71 9.56
N LEU A 11 -3.08 -9.89 9.08
CA LEU A 11 -1.65 -10.15 9.17
C LEU A 11 -1.20 -10.26 10.63
N VAL A 12 -1.54 -9.31 11.49
CA VAL A 12 -1.10 -9.34 12.90
C VAL A 12 -1.67 -10.54 13.66
N ARG A 13 -2.87 -11.02 13.30
CA ARG A 13 -3.45 -12.26 13.85
C ARG A 13 -2.77 -13.52 13.34
N ALA A 14 -2.19 -13.48 12.15
CA ALA A 14 -1.50 -14.61 11.53
C ALA A 14 -0.04 -14.77 11.99
N ILE A 15 0.54 -13.79 12.70
CA ILE A 15 1.91 -13.89 13.22
C ILE A 15 1.95 -14.91 14.37
N GLU A 16 2.60 -16.05 14.12
CA GLU A 16 2.78 -17.14 15.08
C GLU A 16 4.25 -17.63 15.08
N PRO A 17 4.89 -17.79 16.27
CA PRO A 17 4.38 -17.45 17.59
C PRO A 17 4.25 -15.94 17.81
N VAL A 18 3.26 -15.53 18.61
CA VAL A 18 3.05 -14.11 18.95
C VAL A 18 4.30 -13.55 19.65
N PRO A 19 5.01 -12.57 19.06
CA PRO A 19 6.25 -12.05 19.64
C PRO A 19 5.98 -11.27 20.93
N ARG A 20 6.78 -11.53 21.97
CA ARG A 20 6.73 -10.73 23.18
C ARG A 20 7.15 -9.29 22.88
N GLY A 21 6.31 -8.32 23.26
CA GLY A 21 6.60 -6.91 23.04
C GLY A 21 6.25 -6.39 21.64
N LEU A 22 5.48 -7.15 20.86
CA LEU A 22 4.83 -6.62 19.66
C LEU A 22 3.88 -5.48 20.05
N THR A 23 4.03 -4.34 19.39
CA THR A 23 3.15 -3.18 19.57
C THR A 23 2.67 -2.70 18.22
N MET A 24 1.46 -2.18 18.17
CA MET A 24 0.83 -1.67 16.96
C MET A 24 0.68 -0.17 17.03
N ASP A 25 0.91 0.51 15.91
CA ASP A 25 0.70 1.96 15.77
C ASP A 25 0.30 2.26 14.32
N PHE A 26 -0.23 3.46 14.05
CA PHE A 26 -0.83 3.80 12.77
C PHE A 26 -0.32 5.15 12.26
N ILE A 27 0.11 5.19 11.00
CA ILE A 27 0.52 6.42 10.31
C ILE A 27 -0.54 6.77 9.27
N ARG A 28 -0.94 8.04 9.20
CA ARG A 28 -1.78 8.54 8.11
C ARG A 28 -0.92 9.32 7.14
N ALA A 29 -0.59 8.70 6.01
CA ALA A 29 -0.13 9.43 4.84
C ALA A 29 -1.31 9.98 4.04
N SER A 30 -1.11 11.12 3.40
CA SER A 30 -2.01 11.69 2.39
C SER A 30 -1.19 12.34 1.28
N SER A 31 -1.51 12.05 0.03
CA SER A 31 -1.02 12.82 -1.13
C SER A 31 -1.69 14.20 -1.16
N TYR A 32 -1.02 15.20 -1.75
CA TYR A 32 -1.71 16.41 -2.17
C TYR A 32 -2.62 16.10 -3.38
N GLY A 33 -3.75 16.80 -3.48
CA GLY A 33 -4.74 16.62 -4.56
C GLY A 33 -5.85 15.62 -4.22
N SER A 34 -7.09 15.95 -4.63
CA SER A 34 -8.29 15.10 -4.45
C SER A 34 -8.45 14.08 -5.57
N GLY A 35 -7.36 13.69 -6.24
CA GLY A 35 -7.36 12.81 -7.40
C GLY A 35 -6.67 11.48 -7.13
N THR A 36 -6.84 10.53 -8.04
CA THR A 36 -6.24 9.19 -8.00
C THR A 36 -4.77 9.17 -8.47
N GLU A 37 -4.20 10.33 -8.77
CA GLU A 37 -2.79 10.50 -9.12
C GLU A 37 -2.01 11.15 -7.98
N SER A 38 -0.86 10.57 -7.65
CA SER A 38 0.03 11.14 -6.63
C SER A 38 0.75 12.36 -7.18
N THR A 39 0.62 13.52 -6.52
CA THR A 39 1.33 14.75 -6.89
C THR A 39 2.81 14.76 -6.49
N GLY A 40 3.37 13.64 -6.02
CA GLY A 40 4.77 13.54 -5.58
C GLY A 40 5.00 13.94 -4.12
N ASP A 41 4.24 14.91 -3.60
CA ASP A 41 4.35 15.36 -2.20
C ASP A 41 3.44 14.54 -1.26
N VAL A 42 4.06 13.74 -0.38
CA VAL A 42 3.36 12.94 0.63
C VAL A 42 3.47 13.65 1.99
N LYS A 43 2.32 14.01 2.58
CA LYS A 43 2.25 14.50 3.96
C LYS A 43 2.01 13.35 4.92
N LEU A 44 2.86 13.26 5.93
CA LEU A 44 2.67 12.35 7.06
C LEU A 44 1.97 13.09 8.19
N LYS A 45 0.80 12.59 8.59
CA LYS A 45 0.14 12.95 9.84
C LYS A 45 0.25 11.77 10.78
N THR A 46 1.03 11.94 11.84
CA THR A 46 1.27 10.88 12.82
C THR A 46 1.40 11.46 14.21
N ASP A 47 0.81 10.76 15.18
CA ASP A 47 1.03 10.98 16.61
C ASP A 47 2.09 10.00 17.16
N LEU A 48 2.79 9.28 16.26
CA LEU A 48 3.83 8.32 16.59
C LEU A 48 4.99 9.04 17.27
N LYS A 49 5.14 8.75 18.55
CA LYS A 49 6.24 9.26 19.36
C LYS A 49 7.54 8.55 19.01
N LYS A 50 8.62 9.32 18.83
CA LYS A 50 9.93 8.77 18.44
C LYS A 50 10.41 7.68 19.41
N GLU A 51 10.13 7.83 20.71
CA GLU A 51 10.54 6.87 21.74
C GLU A 51 9.88 5.49 21.58
N LYS A 52 8.77 5.38 20.85
CA LYS A 52 8.15 4.09 20.54
C LYS A 52 8.84 3.34 19.39
N VAL A 53 9.67 4.02 18.60
CA VAL A 53 10.27 3.51 17.36
C VAL A 53 11.79 3.40 17.47
N ALA A 54 12.44 4.35 18.13
CA ALA A 54 13.88 4.45 18.22
C ALA A 54 14.51 3.13 18.68
N GLY A 55 15.48 2.63 17.90
CA GLY A 55 16.20 1.38 18.17
C GLY A 55 15.39 0.09 17.96
N ARG A 56 14.16 0.16 17.44
CA ARG A 56 13.32 -1.03 17.18
C ARG A 56 13.33 -1.43 15.71
N HIS A 57 13.10 -2.72 15.46
CA HIS A 57 12.79 -3.25 14.14
C HIS A 57 11.30 -3.02 13.85
N VAL A 58 11.00 -2.40 12.72
CA VAL A 58 9.64 -2.02 12.32
C VAL A 58 9.23 -2.80 11.08
N ILE A 59 8.01 -3.32 11.08
CA ILE A 59 7.34 -3.82 9.88
C ILE A 59 6.29 -2.77 9.49
N LEU A 60 6.52 -2.08 8.39
CA LEU A 60 5.57 -1.14 7.79
C LEU A 60 4.60 -1.92 6.90
N ILE A 61 3.31 -1.85 7.22
CA ILE A 61 2.24 -2.62 6.56
C ILE A 61 1.40 -1.67 5.69
N GLU A 62 1.35 -1.94 4.38
CA GLU A 62 0.60 -1.15 3.40
C GLU A 62 -0.38 -2.04 2.61
N ASP A 63 -1.49 -1.50 2.15
CA ASP A 63 -2.45 -2.23 1.29
C ASP A 63 -1.92 -2.39 -0.12
N ILE A 64 -1.43 -1.31 -0.74
CA ILE A 64 -0.95 -1.34 -2.11
C ILE A 64 0.29 -0.49 -2.29
N VAL A 65 1.27 -1.07 -2.96
CA VAL A 65 2.53 -0.44 -3.28
C VAL A 65 2.56 -0.19 -4.80
N ASP A 66 2.32 1.06 -5.16
CA ASP A 66 2.11 1.51 -6.54
C ASP A 66 3.37 2.25 -7.06
N THR A 67 3.34 3.58 -7.10
CA THR A 67 4.49 4.43 -7.48
C THR A 67 5.68 4.36 -6.53
N ALA A 68 5.50 3.74 -5.35
CA ALA A 68 6.44 3.69 -4.22
C ALA A 68 6.67 5.01 -3.45
N LEU A 69 6.01 6.11 -3.82
CA LEU A 69 6.24 7.42 -3.19
C LEU A 69 5.87 7.43 -1.70
N THR A 70 4.68 6.93 -1.36
CA THR A 70 4.17 6.86 0.02
C THR A 70 5.06 6.00 0.90
N ILE A 71 5.29 4.75 0.49
CA ILE A 71 6.04 3.78 1.31
C ILE A 71 7.49 4.21 1.53
N THR A 72 8.13 4.79 0.50
CA THR A 72 9.49 5.34 0.62
C THR A 72 9.53 6.51 1.60
N THR A 73 8.53 7.41 1.55
CA THR A 73 8.45 8.56 2.45
C THR A 73 8.26 8.13 3.90
N VAL A 74 7.37 7.17 4.16
CA VAL A 74 7.13 6.64 5.50
C VAL A 74 8.35 5.87 6.01
N ALA A 75 8.96 5.01 5.19
CA ALA A 75 10.15 4.26 5.57
C ALA A 75 11.30 5.20 5.95
N ARG A 76 11.55 6.24 5.13
CA ARG A 76 12.55 7.26 5.41
C ARG A 76 12.27 8.01 6.72
N HIS A 77 11.02 8.41 6.96
CA HIS A 77 10.63 9.06 8.21
C HIS A 77 10.93 8.16 9.43
N LEU A 78 10.57 6.87 9.35
CA LEU A 78 10.81 5.90 10.42
C LEU A 78 12.32 5.70 10.70
N THR A 79 13.15 5.63 9.65
CA THR A 79 14.59 5.43 9.82
C THR A 79 15.32 6.70 10.25
N GLU A 80 15.12 7.80 9.53
CA GLU A 80 15.92 9.03 9.68
C GLU A 80 15.41 9.92 10.82
N GLU A 81 14.09 10.07 10.96
CA GLU A 81 13.52 10.99 11.95
C GLU A 81 13.16 10.30 13.26
N CYS A 82 12.68 9.04 13.20
CA CYS A 82 12.29 8.28 14.38
C CYS A 82 13.40 7.35 14.90
N GLY A 83 14.44 7.06 14.11
CA GLY A 83 15.59 6.26 14.54
C GLY A 83 15.31 4.76 14.63
N ALA A 84 14.43 4.20 13.78
CA ALA A 84 14.23 2.76 13.70
C ALA A 84 15.55 2.01 13.40
N ALA A 85 15.78 0.88 14.06
CA ALA A 85 16.97 0.04 13.82
C ALA A 85 16.92 -0.65 12.45
N SER A 86 15.73 -1.03 12.00
CA SER A 86 15.47 -1.45 10.62
C SER A 86 13.99 -1.23 10.29
N VAL A 87 13.70 -1.07 8.99
CA VAL A 87 12.34 -1.06 8.47
C VAL A 87 12.26 -2.14 7.40
N ALA A 88 11.37 -3.10 7.59
CA ALA A 88 10.92 -4.03 6.54
C ALA A 88 9.48 -3.66 6.18
N THR A 89 9.03 -4.07 5.00
CA THR A 89 7.72 -3.75 4.47
C THR A 89 6.95 -4.99 4.07
N ALA A 90 5.68 -4.99 4.47
CA ALA A 90 4.70 -5.96 4.04
C ALA A 90 3.60 -5.24 3.27
N THR A 91 3.32 -5.68 2.05
CA THR A 91 2.23 -5.15 1.25
C THR A 91 1.30 -6.25 0.77
N LEU A 92 0.00 -5.97 0.72
CA LEU A 92 -0.95 -6.90 0.14
C LEU A 92 -0.80 -6.96 -1.38
N LEU A 93 -0.72 -5.81 -2.06
CA LEU A 93 -0.59 -5.71 -3.51
C LEU A 93 0.65 -4.92 -3.94
N ASP A 94 1.44 -5.43 -4.89
CA ASP A 94 2.56 -4.71 -5.48
C ASP A 94 2.38 -4.54 -7.00
N LYS A 95 2.39 -3.29 -7.48
CA LYS A 95 2.26 -2.92 -8.90
C LYS A 95 3.59 -2.47 -9.47
N HIS A 96 4.40 -3.43 -9.91
CA HIS A 96 5.75 -3.14 -10.40
C HIS A 96 5.79 -2.18 -11.59
N GLU A 97 4.81 -2.25 -12.50
CA GLU A 97 4.78 -1.46 -13.74
C GLU A 97 4.59 0.04 -13.51
N ARG A 98 4.08 0.44 -12.35
CA ARG A 98 3.82 1.85 -12.01
C ARG A 98 4.95 2.51 -11.21
N ARG A 99 6.05 1.80 -10.96
CA ARG A 99 7.13 2.28 -10.09
C ARG A 99 7.72 3.61 -10.58
N LEU A 100 7.81 4.57 -9.67
CA LEU A 100 8.59 5.80 -9.89
C LEU A 100 9.90 5.79 -9.10
N LEU A 101 9.95 5.07 -7.97
CA LEU A 101 11.16 4.93 -7.15
C LEU A 101 11.55 3.46 -7.02
N ALA A 102 12.85 3.17 -7.08
CA ALA A 102 13.37 1.85 -6.79
C ALA A 102 13.12 1.50 -5.31
N TYR A 103 12.06 0.74 -5.06
CA TYR A 103 11.67 0.23 -3.75
C TYR A 103 11.19 -1.20 -3.94
N ARG A 104 11.53 -2.11 -3.02
CA ARG A 104 11.12 -3.51 -3.09
C ARG A 104 10.62 -3.96 -1.73
N PRO A 105 9.32 -4.27 -1.57
CA PRO A 105 8.83 -4.79 -0.32
C PRO A 105 9.41 -6.18 -0.02
N GLU A 106 9.74 -6.43 1.25
CA GLU A 106 10.27 -7.72 1.70
C GLU A 106 9.20 -8.80 1.68
N TYR A 107 7.95 -8.44 2.01
CA TYR A 107 6.81 -9.35 2.04
C TYR A 107 5.73 -8.82 1.10
N VAL A 108 5.44 -9.57 0.04
CA VAL A 108 4.41 -9.24 -0.95
C VAL A 108 3.35 -10.33 -0.91
N GLY A 109 2.08 -9.93 -0.71
CA GLY A 109 0.95 -10.84 -0.81
C GLY A 109 0.72 -11.28 -2.24
N PHE A 110 0.46 -10.32 -3.13
CA PHE A 110 0.21 -10.54 -4.55
C PHE A 110 0.87 -9.46 -5.41
N VAL A 111 1.44 -9.88 -6.54
CA VAL A 111 1.80 -8.95 -7.62
C VAL A 111 0.53 -8.66 -8.42
N CYS A 112 0.22 -7.39 -8.61
CA CYS A 112 -0.98 -6.93 -9.29
C CYS A 112 -0.61 -6.23 -10.60
N PRO A 113 -1.33 -6.48 -11.71
CA PRO A 113 -1.19 -5.68 -12.92
C PRO A 113 -1.63 -4.23 -12.67
N ASN A 114 -1.42 -3.36 -13.65
CA ASN A 114 -1.83 -1.96 -13.61
C ASN A 114 -3.37 -1.78 -13.70
N GLU A 115 -4.13 -2.34 -12.76
CA GLU A 115 -5.59 -2.33 -12.72
C GLU A 115 -6.15 -1.47 -11.57
N PHE A 116 -7.31 -0.84 -11.75
CA PHE A 116 -7.97 -0.13 -10.65
C PHE A 116 -8.65 -1.14 -9.72
N VAL A 117 -8.08 -1.37 -8.54
CA VAL A 117 -8.54 -2.40 -7.59
C VAL A 117 -9.26 -1.79 -6.40
N ILE A 118 -10.33 -2.47 -5.95
CA ILE A 118 -11.16 -2.09 -4.81
C ILE A 118 -11.42 -3.31 -3.92
N GLY A 119 -11.89 -3.06 -2.70
CA GLY A 119 -12.24 -4.12 -1.76
C GLY A 119 -11.08 -4.54 -0.86
N TYR A 120 -11.42 -5.30 0.19
CA TYR A 120 -10.49 -5.73 1.22
C TYR A 120 -9.64 -4.57 1.80
N GLY A 121 -10.30 -3.42 2.01
CA GLY A 121 -9.70 -2.19 2.52
C GLY A 121 -9.42 -1.14 1.44
N LEU A 122 -9.15 -1.56 0.20
CA LEU A 122 -8.95 -0.67 -0.95
C LEU A 122 -10.27 0.02 -1.32
N ASP A 123 -10.19 1.24 -1.87
CA ASP A 123 -11.37 2.06 -2.16
C ASP A 123 -11.36 2.77 -3.51
N PHE A 124 -12.55 3.20 -3.89
CA PHE A 124 -12.78 4.28 -4.82
C PHE A 124 -13.73 5.26 -4.15
N ASP A 125 -13.29 6.51 -3.97
CA ASP A 125 -14.04 7.57 -3.26
C ASP A 125 -14.59 7.12 -1.89
N GLU A 126 -13.75 6.46 -1.09
CA GLU A 126 -14.09 5.90 0.23
C GLU A 126 -15.12 4.76 0.24
N GLU A 127 -15.63 4.33 -0.92
CA GLU A 127 -16.52 3.18 -1.06
C GLU A 127 -15.76 1.85 -1.21
N TYR A 128 -16.52 0.74 -1.17
CA TYR A 128 -16.05 -0.64 -1.45
C TYR A 128 -15.06 -1.27 -0.46
N ARG A 129 -14.49 -0.52 0.50
CA ARG A 129 -13.52 -1.04 1.48
C ARG A 129 -13.94 -2.32 2.20
N SER A 130 -15.23 -2.49 2.45
CA SER A 130 -15.79 -3.60 3.22
C SER A 130 -16.01 -4.89 2.42
N LEU A 131 -15.78 -4.88 1.09
CA LEU A 131 -15.88 -6.09 0.30
C LEU A 131 -14.85 -7.12 0.80
N PRO A 132 -15.23 -8.41 0.98
CA PRO A 132 -14.34 -9.43 1.53
C PRO A 132 -13.35 -9.98 0.49
N TYR A 133 -13.30 -9.39 -0.69
CA TYR A 133 -12.45 -9.77 -1.81
C TYR A 133 -11.89 -8.52 -2.48
N ILE A 134 -10.83 -8.72 -3.27
CA ILE A 134 -10.26 -7.69 -4.15
C ILE A 134 -10.90 -7.87 -5.53
N GLY A 135 -11.42 -6.78 -6.09
CA GLY A 135 -12.01 -6.76 -7.43
C GLY A 135 -11.42 -5.64 -8.27
N VAL A 136 -11.49 -5.79 -9.60
CA VAL A 136 -11.18 -4.71 -10.55
C VAL A 136 -12.43 -3.87 -10.76
N LEU A 137 -12.32 -2.57 -10.52
CA LEU A 137 -13.39 -1.61 -10.76
C LEU A 137 -13.58 -1.42 -12.26
N LYS A 138 -14.83 -1.46 -12.73
CA LYS A 138 -15.12 -1.28 -14.15
C LYS A 138 -14.73 0.14 -14.62
N PRO A 139 -14.10 0.29 -15.80
CA PRO A 139 -13.71 1.60 -16.33
C PRO A 139 -14.84 2.62 -16.37
N GLU A 140 -16.07 2.19 -16.68
CA GLU A 140 -17.23 3.09 -16.74
C GLU A 140 -17.48 3.85 -15.42
N CYS A 141 -17.04 3.30 -14.29
CA CYS A 141 -17.18 3.93 -12.97
C CYS A 141 -16.25 5.13 -12.77
N TYR A 142 -15.13 5.23 -13.52
CA TYR A 142 -14.12 6.28 -13.30
C TYR A 142 -13.64 6.98 -14.58
N ALA A 143 -14.02 6.50 -15.77
CA ALA A 143 -13.59 7.06 -17.05
C ALA A 143 -13.97 8.55 -17.21
N HIS A 144 -15.10 8.96 -16.63
CA HIS A 144 -15.56 10.35 -16.64
C HIS A 144 -14.65 11.30 -15.84
N LEU A 145 -13.75 10.77 -15.01
CA LEU A 145 -12.75 11.52 -14.25
C LEU A 145 -11.42 11.68 -15.01
N GLY A 146 -11.33 11.16 -16.24
CA GLY A 146 -10.10 11.23 -17.06
C GLY A 146 -8.99 10.28 -16.60
N ILE A 147 -9.30 9.33 -15.72
CA ILE A 147 -8.36 8.30 -15.26
C ILE A 147 -8.25 7.25 -16.36
N ALA A 148 -7.05 7.03 -16.88
CA ALA A 148 -6.82 6.01 -17.89
C ALA A 148 -7.13 4.61 -17.33
N ALA A 149 -7.92 3.83 -18.07
CA ALA A 149 -8.09 2.42 -17.77
C ALA A 149 -6.79 1.66 -18.05
N ALA A 150 -6.57 0.56 -17.33
CA ALA A 150 -5.58 -0.42 -17.70
C ALA A 150 -5.80 -0.85 -19.15
N SER A 151 -4.73 -1.00 -19.93
CA SER A 151 -4.85 -1.57 -21.27
C SER A 151 -5.25 -3.04 -21.13
N PRO A 152 -6.28 -3.54 -21.85
CA PRO A 152 -6.80 -4.90 -21.69
C PRO A 152 -5.85 -6.01 -22.17
N ASP A 153 -4.69 -5.68 -22.71
CA ASP A 153 -3.83 -6.62 -23.43
C ASP A 153 -2.84 -7.32 -22.49
N GLY A 154 -3.39 -8.24 -21.68
CA GLY A 154 -2.65 -9.27 -20.95
C GLY A 154 -2.83 -10.68 -21.51
N SER A 155 -3.59 -10.85 -22.61
CA SER A 155 -3.67 -12.12 -23.33
C SER A 155 -2.40 -12.30 -24.15
N GLY A 156 -1.44 -13.03 -23.60
CA GLY A 156 -0.44 -13.71 -24.41
C GLY A 156 -1.18 -14.63 -25.38
N GLU A 157 -1.27 -14.23 -26.65
CA GLU A 157 -1.47 -15.17 -27.74
C GLU A 157 -0.29 -16.13 -27.69
N SER A 158 -0.51 -17.31 -27.13
CA SER A 158 0.28 -18.49 -27.47
C SER A 158 0.01 -18.75 -28.95
N GLY A 159 0.86 -18.19 -29.81
CA GLY A 159 0.92 -18.55 -31.21
C GLY A 159 1.24 -20.03 -31.30
N ASP A 160 0.28 -20.82 -31.78
CA ASP A 160 0.57 -22.05 -32.48
C ASP A 160 1.43 -21.70 -33.70
N GLU A 161 2.69 -22.16 -33.69
CA GLU A 161 3.43 -22.69 -34.85
C GLU A 161 4.76 -23.36 -34.40
#